data_AF-A0A961A8V2-F1
#
_entry.id   AF-A0A961A8V2-F1
#
_cell.length_a   1.000
_cell.length_b   1.000
_cell.length_c   1.000
_cell.angle_alpha   90.00
_cell.angle_beta   90.00
_cell.angle_gamma   90.00
#
_symmetry.space_group_name_H-M   'P 1'
#
loop_
_entity.id
_entity.type
_entity.pdbx_description
1 polymer ?
#
loop_
_entity_poly.entity_id
_entity_poly.type
_entity_poly.pdbx_seq_one_letter_code
_entity_poly.pdbx_strand_id
1 'polypeptide(L)'
;AETTSAFFENAPYHDHDDAFDRLMGYVEFRKTIIEGEPAAFTCLVGTMAQEVYDSHPAIRDACAASIFGHAATLEPDIAAAMAARGIRADWTPASLAAHTQAVLQGAFILAKATGDRAVARDSVDHLKRYIEMLFAENGVPGVSR
;
A
#
# COMPACT_ATOMS: atom_id res chain seq x y z
N ALA A 1 5.49 10.80 13.64
CA ALA A 1 5.04 9.47 13.20
C ALA A 1 3.70 9.09 13.84
N GLU A 2 3.49 9.37 15.15
CA GLU A 2 2.23 9.07 15.85
C GLU A 2 0.97 9.62 15.17
N THR A 3 1.00 10.83 14.60
CA THR A 3 -0.18 11.43 13.95
C THR A 3 -0.60 10.71 12.68
N THR A 4 0.34 10.14 11.92
CA THR A 4 0.02 9.36 10.71
C THR A 4 -0.37 7.93 11.07
N SER A 5 0.31 7.29 12.04
CA SER A 5 -0.06 5.95 12.49
C SER A 5 -1.50 5.92 13.04
N ALA A 6 -1.83 6.85 13.95
CA ALA A 6 -3.18 6.94 14.53
C ALA A 6 -4.26 7.22 13.47
N PHE A 7 -3.93 7.94 12.40
CA PHE A 7 -4.87 8.21 11.30
C PHE A 7 -5.24 6.94 10.52
N PHE A 8 -4.29 6.02 10.32
CA PHE A 8 -4.56 4.74 9.66
C PHE A 8 -5.14 3.69 10.61
N GLU A 9 -4.77 3.72 11.89
CA GLU A 9 -5.31 2.82 12.91
C GLU A 9 -6.82 3.00 13.13
N ASN A 10 -7.33 4.22 12.99
CA ASN A 10 -8.75 4.54 13.20
C ASN A 10 -9.54 4.67 11.88
N ALA A 11 -9.00 4.20 10.76
CA ALA A 11 -9.65 4.30 9.47
C ALA A 11 -10.83 3.31 9.33
N PRO A 12 -11.91 3.68 8.63
CA PRO A 12 -13.15 2.89 8.59
C PRO A 12 -13.01 1.55 7.85
N TYR A 13 -11.93 1.34 7.09
CA TYR A 13 -11.73 0.08 6.37
C TYR A 13 -11.50 -1.11 7.31
N HIS A 14 -11.18 -0.89 8.59
CA HIS A 14 -11.05 -1.96 9.58
C HIS A 14 -12.40 -2.61 9.95
N ASP A 15 -13.52 -1.95 9.65
CA ASP A 15 -14.86 -2.39 10.06
C ASP A 15 -15.44 -3.50 9.17
N HIS A 16 -14.76 -3.89 8.07
CA HIS A 16 -15.21 -5.00 7.23
C HIS A 16 -14.87 -6.36 7.86
N ASP A 17 -15.83 -7.30 7.79
CA ASP A 17 -15.64 -8.66 8.29
C ASP A 17 -14.64 -9.46 7.42
N ASP A 18 -14.77 -9.35 6.09
CA ASP A 18 -13.88 -10.05 5.15
C ASP A 18 -12.53 -9.34 5.01
N ALA A 19 -11.45 -10.12 5.10
CA ALA A 19 -10.09 -9.60 5.07
C ALA A 19 -9.71 -8.97 3.72
N PHE A 20 -10.28 -9.45 2.62
CA PHE A 20 -10.05 -8.82 1.31
C PHE A 20 -10.78 -7.49 1.24
N ASP A 21 -12.00 -7.40 1.77
CA ASP A 21 -12.72 -6.12 1.84
C ASP A 21 -11.96 -5.08 2.68
N ARG A 22 -11.33 -5.48 3.80
CA ARG A 22 -10.42 -4.59 4.55
C ARG A 22 -9.22 -4.12 3.71
N LEU A 23 -8.57 -5.04 2.99
CA LEU A 23 -7.45 -4.71 2.09
C LEU A 23 -7.88 -3.73 0.98
N MET A 24 -9.01 -3.99 0.33
CA MET A 24 -9.56 -3.12 -0.72
C MET A 24 -10.00 -1.77 -0.15
N GLY A 25 -10.57 -1.77 1.05
CA GLY A 25 -10.91 -0.56 1.80
C GLY A 25 -9.68 0.28 2.13
N TYR A 26 -8.54 -0.33 2.48
CA TYR A 26 -7.27 0.39 2.64
C TYR A 26 -6.86 1.07 1.32
N VAL A 27 -6.88 0.35 0.20
CA VAL A 27 -6.51 0.89 -1.12
C VAL A 27 -7.40 2.09 -1.48
N GLU A 28 -8.71 1.99 -1.26
CA GLU A 28 -9.62 3.11 -1.51
C GLU A 28 -9.43 4.26 -0.54
N PHE A 29 -9.17 3.98 0.73
CA PHE A 29 -8.84 5.01 1.71
C PHE A 29 -7.57 5.77 1.31
N ARG A 30 -6.55 5.09 0.75
CA ARG A 30 -5.38 5.77 0.18
C ARG A 30 -5.75 6.68 -0.99
N LYS A 31 -6.70 6.27 -1.83
CA LYS A 31 -7.22 7.09 -2.95
C LYS A 31 -7.93 8.35 -2.45
N THR A 32 -8.75 8.26 -1.40
CA THR A 32 -9.47 9.43 -0.86
C THR A 32 -8.54 10.45 -0.23
N ILE A 33 -7.46 10.02 0.43
CA ILE A 33 -6.45 10.94 1.01
C ILE A 33 -5.78 11.80 -0.07
N ILE A 34 -5.63 11.29 -1.30
CA ILE A 34 -5.06 12.04 -2.43
C ILE A 34 -5.93 13.26 -2.80
N GLU A 35 -7.21 13.31 -2.40
CA GLU A 35 -8.08 14.47 -2.64
C GLU A 35 -7.76 15.68 -1.76
N GLY A 36 -6.93 15.52 -0.73
CA GLY A 36 -6.41 16.61 0.07
C GLY A 36 -5.30 17.41 -0.61
N GLU A 37 -4.77 18.40 0.11
CA GLU A 37 -3.58 19.16 -0.28
C GLU A 37 -2.37 18.22 -0.46
N PRO A 38 -1.35 18.57 -1.29
CA PRO A 38 -0.15 17.76 -1.47
C PRO A 38 0.56 17.33 -0.19
N ALA A 39 0.48 18.16 0.87
CA ALA A 39 1.00 17.84 2.19
C ALA A 39 0.26 16.66 2.85
N ALA A 40 -1.03 16.47 2.56
CA ALA A 40 -1.87 15.44 3.16
C ALA A 40 -1.56 14.01 2.66
N PHE A 41 -1.05 13.87 1.43
CA PHE A 41 -0.64 12.58 0.87
C PHE A 41 0.87 12.44 0.65
N THR A 42 1.67 13.42 1.08
CA THR A 42 3.12 13.32 1.00
C THR A 42 3.66 12.30 2.00
N CYS A 43 4.48 11.37 1.53
CA CYS A 43 5.33 10.58 2.41
C CYS A 43 6.64 11.33 2.72
N LEU A 44 6.72 11.92 3.91
CA LEU A 44 7.93 12.61 4.38
C LEU A 44 9.14 11.68 4.39
N VAL A 45 9.00 10.49 4.98
CA VAL A 45 10.09 9.50 5.09
C VAL A 45 10.54 8.97 3.73
N GLY A 46 9.64 8.87 2.74
CA GLY A 46 10.00 8.53 1.37
C GLY A 46 10.84 9.63 0.70
N THR A 47 10.48 10.89 0.94
CA THR A 47 11.24 12.04 0.44
C THR A 47 12.64 12.10 1.08
N MET A 48 12.72 11.93 2.40
CA MET A 48 13.98 11.89 3.12
C MET A 48 14.88 10.76 2.64
N ALA A 49 14.33 9.55 2.44
CA ALA A 49 15.10 8.41 1.98
C ALA A 49 15.79 8.69 0.63
N GLN A 50 15.12 9.37 -0.31
CA GLN A 50 15.72 9.72 -1.61
C GLN A 50 16.90 10.68 -1.49
N GLU A 51 16.82 11.64 -0.56
CA GLU A 51 17.84 12.67 -0.38
C GLU A 51 19.05 12.17 0.44
N VAL A 52 18.80 11.33 1.45
CA VAL A 52 19.81 11.04 2.50
C VAL A 52 20.32 9.60 2.51
N TYR A 53 19.92 8.74 1.56
CA TYR A 53 20.22 7.29 1.58
C TYR A 53 21.72 6.97 1.75
N ASP A 54 22.60 7.78 1.15
CA ASP A 54 24.05 7.59 1.20
C ASP A 54 24.70 8.40 2.33
N SER A 55 24.23 9.64 2.55
CA SER A 55 24.87 10.59 3.46
C SER A 55 24.51 10.41 4.94
N HIS A 56 23.34 9.83 5.26
CA HIS A 56 22.86 9.70 6.63
C HIS A 56 22.22 8.31 6.88
N PRO A 57 23.02 7.25 7.08
CA PRO A 57 22.53 5.88 7.19
C PRO A 57 21.52 5.69 8.34
N ALA A 58 21.72 6.32 9.49
CA ALA A 58 20.77 6.23 10.60
C ALA A 58 19.38 6.80 10.25
N ILE A 59 19.34 7.88 9.45
CA ILE A 59 18.08 8.49 8.99
C ILE A 59 17.44 7.61 7.93
N ARG A 60 18.22 7.10 6.97
CA ARG A 60 17.74 6.14 5.97
C ARG A 60 17.11 4.92 6.65
N ASP A 61 17.78 4.35 7.65
CA ASP A 61 17.30 3.14 8.33
C ASP A 61 16.00 3.41 9.12
N ALA A 62 15.87 4.58 9.75
CA ALA A 62 14.62 5.02 10.36
C ALA A 62 13.50 5.22 9.32
N CYS A 63 13.81 5.78 8.14
CA CYS A 63 12.85 5.91 7.05
C CYS A 63 12.40 4.53 6.54
N ALA A 64 13.33 3.59 6.36
CA ALA A 64 13.03 2.23 5.96
C ALA A 64 12.11 1.55 6.99
N ALA A 65 12.43 1.63 8.28
CA ALA A 65 11.60 1.07 9.34
C ALA A 65 10.17 1.64 9.31
N SER A 66 10.01 2.94 9.05
CA SER A 66 8.68 3.56 8.93
C SER A 66 7.92 3.10 7.67
N ILE A 67 8.59 3.05 6.52
CA ILE A 67 7.99 2.68 5.24
C ILE A 67 7.52 1.22 5.26
N PHE A 68 8.40 0.32 5.68
CA PHE A 68 8.11 -1.11 5.75
C PHE A 68 7.21 -1.46 6.94
N GLY A 69 7.33 -0.76 8.07
CA GLY A 69 6.40 -0.92 9.19
C GLY A 69 4.97 -0.59 8.81
N HIS A 70 4.74 0.46 8.00
CA HIS A 70 3.41 0.75 7.48
C HIS A 70 2.93 -0.30 6.48
N ALA A 71 3.80 -0.75 5.56
CA ALA A 71 3.44 -1.82 4.62
C ALA A 71 3.03 -3.10 5.37
N ALA A 72 3.78 -3.49 6.41
CA ALA A 72 3.54 -4.68 7.21
C ALA A 72 2.15 -4.73 7.87
N THR A 73 1.49 -3.57 8.06
CA THR A 73 0.11 -3.52 8.58
C THR A 73 -0.90 -4.23 7.68
N LEU A 74 -0.60 -4.39 6.38
CA LEU A 74 -1.47 -5.09 5.42
C LEU A 74 -1.29 -6.60 5.41
N GLU A 75 -0.16 -7.10 5.92
CA GLU A 75 0.20 -8.52 5.83
C GLU A 75 -0.85 -9.45 6.47
N PRO A 76 -1.43 -9.15 7.66
CA PRO A 76 -2.45 -10.00 8.27
C PRO A 76 -3.69 -10.16 7.40
N ASP A 77 -4.19 -9.07 6.79
CA ASP A 77 -5.38 -9.10 5.95
C ASP A 77 -5.11 -9.80 4.61
N ILE A 78 -3.93 -9.57 4.01
CA ILE A 78 -3.52 -10.30 2.81
C ILE A 78 -3.44 -11.81 3.10
N ALA A 79 -2.79 -12.21 4.19
CA ALA A 79 -2.67 -13.61 4.58
C ALA A 79 -4.03 -14.27 4.86
N ALA A 80 -4.91 -13.58 5.59
CA ALA A 80 -6.25 -14.06 5.91
C ALA A 80 -7.13 -14.17 4.65
N ALA A 81 -7.07 -13.19 3.75
CA ALA A 81 -7.79 -13.22 2.48
C ALA A 81 -7.31 -14.37 1.58
N MET A 82 -5.98 -14.61 1.52
CA MET A 82 -5.42 -15.75 0.78
C MET A 82 -5.91 -17.08 1.35
N ALA A 83 -5.89 -17.23 2.67
CA ALA A 83 -6.35 -18.45 3.35
C ALA A 83 -7.85 -18.69 3.11
N ALA A 84 -8.69 -17.67 3.26
CA ALA A 84 -10.14 -17.75 3.05
C ALA A 84 -10.50 -18.14 1.60
N ARG A 85 -9.66 -17.78 0.63
CA ARG A 85 -9.86 -18.04 -0.81
C ARG A 85 -9.05 -19.23 -1.33
N GLY A 86 -8.29 -19.92 -0.49
CA GLY A 86 -7.47 -21.07 -0.88
C GLY A 86 -6.32 -20.75 -1.84
N ILE A 87 -5.85 -19.50 -1.85
CA ILE A 87 -4.83 -19.02 -2.79
C ILE A 87 -3.48 -19.63 -2.44
N ARG A 88 -2.84 -20.26 -3.43
CA ARG A 88 -1.43 -20.66 -3.39
C ARG A 88 -0.70 -19.93 -4.49
N ALA A 89 0.23 -19.05 -4.11
CA ALA A 89 0.96 -18.21 -5.04
C ALA A 89 2.47 -18.30 -4.81
N ASP A 90 3.24 -17.83 -5.79
CA ASP A 90 4.69 -17.62 -5.71
C ASP A 90 5.07 -16.29 -5.05
N TRP A 91 4.08 -15.45 -4.72
CA TRP A 91 4.23 -14.22 -3.94
C TRP A 91 3.76 -14.39 -2.49
N THR A 92 4.22 -13.48 -1.62
CA THR A 92 3.94 -13.49 -0.19
C THR A 92 3.14 -12.26 0.25
N PRO A 93 2.43 -12.32 1.40
CA PRO A 93 1.79 -11.15 1.99
C PRO A 93 2.73 -9.94 2.11
N ALA A 94 3.95 -10.17 2.61
CA ALA A 94 4.97 -9.12 2.74
C ALA A 94 5.37 -8.52 1.39
N SER A 95 5.53 -9.33 0.34
CA SER A 95 5.88 -8.82 -0.99
C SER A 95 4.77 -7.98 -1.62
N LEU A 96 3.50 -8.37 -1.45
CA LEU A 96 2.36 -7.61 -1.95
C LEU A 96 2.16 -6.31 -1.16
N ALA A 97 2.33 -6.35 0.15
CA ALA A 97 2.33 -5.16 1.00
C ALA A 97 3.42 -4.15 0.59
N ALA A 98 4.64 -4.64 0.35
CA ALA A 98 5.74 -3.80 -0.14
C ALA A 98 5.44 -3.22 -1.54
N HIS A 99 4.81 -3.99 -2.43
CA HIS A 99 4.40 -3.53 -3.75
C HIS A 99 3.35 -2.41 -3.68
N THR A 100 2.33 -2.55 -2.82
CA THR A 100 1.35 -1.50 -2.54
C THR A 100 2.04 -0.20 -2.13
N GLN A 101 3.00 -0.27 -1.21
CA GLN A 101 3.77 0.90 -0.80
C GLN A 101 4.62 1.48 -1.95
N ALA A 102 5.25 0.64 -2.76
CA ALA A 102 6.02 1.10 -3.92
C ALA A 102 5.17 1.88 -4.94
N VAL A 103 3.97 1.38 -5.26
CA VAL A 103 3.03 2.07 -6.15
C VAL A 103 2.60 3.42 -5.57
N LEU A 104 2.26 3.47 -4.28
CA LEU A 104 1.84 4.70 -3.61
C LEU A 104 2.97 5.75 -3.58
N GLN A 105 4.20 5.36 -3.26
CA GLN A 105 5.36 6.26 -3.28
C GLN A 105 5.58 6.83 -4.69
N GLY A 106 5.57 5.98 -5.71
CA GLY A 106 5.72 6.39 -7.11
C GLY A 106 4.61 7.33 -7.56
N ALA A 107 3.36 7.00 -7.24
CA ALA A 107 2.18 7.82 -7.52
C ALA A 107 2.32 9.23 -6.94
N PHE A 108 2.80 9.36 -5.70
CA PHE A 108 3.00 10.67 -5.05
C PHE A 108 4.11 11.49 -5.73
N ILE A 109 5.16 10.85 -6.24
CA ILE A 109 6.21 11.52 -7.02
C ILE A 109 5.62 12.08 -8.32
N LEU A 110 4.85 11.27 -9.06
CA LEU A 110 4.24 11.70 -10.32
C LEU A 110 3.26 12.86 -10.13
N ALA A 111 2.44 12.83 -9.08
CA ALA A 111 1.52 13.92 -8.80
C ALA A 111 2.24 15.22 -8.46
N LYS A 112 3.36 15.16 -7.71
CA LYS A 112 4.18 16.34 -7.43
C LYS A 112 4.88 16.88 -8.67
N ALA A 113 5.40 15.98 -9.51
CA ALA A 113 6.12 16.36 -10.73
C ALA A 113 5.21 17.05 -11.76
N THR A 114 3.95 16.62 -11.84
CA THR A 114 2.97 17.14 -12.80
C THR A 114 2.11 18.28 -12.24
N GLY A 115 2.01 18.40 -10.91
CA GLY A 115 1.02 19.27 -10.26
C GLY A 115 -0.41 18.73 -10.38
N ASP A 116 -0.59 17.51 -10.90
CA ASP A 116 -1.89 16.88 -11.13
C ASP A 116 -2.03 15.62 -10.28
N ARG A 117 -3.13 15.54 -9.52
CA ARG A 117 -3.42 14.41 -8.63
C ARG A 117 -4.06 13.25 -9.36
N ALA A 118 -4.57 13.46 -10.59
CA ALA A 118 -5.20 12.42 -11.40
C ALA A 118 -4.25 11.23 -11.61
N VAL A 119 -2.98 11.48 -11.94
CA VAL A 119 -1.99 10.42 -12.16
C VAL A 119 -1.78 9.53 -10.92
N ALA A 120 -1.88 10.09 -9.72
CA ALA A 120 -1.79 9.31 -8.49
C ALA A 120 -3.05 8.47 -8.26
N ARG A 121 -4.24 9.02 -8.52
CA ARG A 121 -5.51 8.30 -8.42
C ARG A 121 -5.57 7.15 -9.43
N ASP A 122 -5.13 7.38 -10.66
CA ASP A 122 -5.05 6.37 -11.71
C ASP A 122 -4.09 5.24 -11.31
N SER A 123 -2.96 5.58 -10.69
CA SER A 123 -2.01 4.59 -10.17
C SER A 123 -2.64 3.71 -9.08
N VAL A 124 -3.44 4.29 -8.19
CA VAL A 124 -4.18 3.53 -7.17
C VAL A 124 -5.27 2.66 -7.80
N ASP A 125 -5.97 3.14 -8.83
CA ASP A 125 -6.95 2.33 -9.59
C ASP A 125 -6.29 1.14 -10.29
N HIS A 126 -5.07 1.30 -10.80
CA HIS A 126 -4.32 0.18 -11.35
C HIS A 126 -3.86 -0.81 -10.28
N LEU A 127 -3.42 -0.34 -9.11
CA LEU A 127 -3.11 -1.22 -7.97
C LEU A 127 -4.34 -2.01 -7.53
N LYS A 128 -5.51 -1.36 -7.45
CA LYS A 128 -6.78 -1.98 -7.11
C LYS A 128 -7.08 -3.15 -8.04
N ARG A 129 -7.06 -2.92 -9.35
CA ARG A 129 -7.30 -3.94 -10.38
C ARG A 129 -6.29 -5.08 -10.28
N TYR A 130 -5.02 -4.78 -10.02
CA TYR A 130 -3.98 -5.79 -9.84
C TYR A 130 -4.29 -6.73 -8.66
N ILE A 131 -4.64 -6.16 -7.50
CA ILE A 131 -5.02 -6.95 -6.32
C ILE A 131 -6.28 -7.79 -6.61
N GLU A 132 -7.30 -7.22 -7.25
CA GLU A 132 -8.49 -7.98 -7.67
C GLU A 132 -8.15 -9.17 -8.57
N MET A 133 -7.25 -8.99 -9.54
CA MET A 133 -6.80 -10.09 -10.41
C MET A 133 -6.05 -11.18 -9.64
N LEU A 134 -5.11 -10.81 -8.74
CA LEU A 134 -4.38 -11.79 -7.92
C LEU A 134 -5.31 -12.67 -7.08
N PHE A 135 -6.41 -12.09 -6.59
CA PHE A 135 -7.39 -12.77 -5.74
C PHE A 135 -8.53 -13.43 -6.51
N ALA A 136 -8.69 -13.14 -7.80
CA ALA A 136 -9.63 -13.82 -8.71
C ALA A 136 -9.00 -15.03 -9.42
N GLU A 137 -7.74 -14.95 -9.86
CA GLU A 137 -7.09 -15.96 -10.72
C GLU A 137 -6.77 -17.28 -10.00
N ASN A 138 -6.71 -17.28 -8.67
CA ASN A 138 -6.30 -18.45 -7.87
C ASN A 138 -7.47 -19.25 -7.27
N GLY A 139 -8.72 -18.92 -7.64
CA GLY A 139 -9.94 -19.63 -7.23
C GLY A 139 -10.35 -20.80 -8.14
N VAL A 140 -9.58 -21.12 -9.18
CA VAL A 140 -9.85 -22.27 -10.06
C VAL A 140 -9.04 -23.47 -9.58
N PRO A 141 -9.66 -24.57 -9.10
CA PRO A 141 -8.93 -25.79 -8.84
C PRO A 141 -8.49 -26.39 -10.18
N GLY A 142 -7.19 -26.25 -10.47
CA GLY A 142 -6.51 -27.05 -11.49
C GLY A 142 -6.06 -26.28 -12.72
N VAL A 143 -4.92 -25.59 -12.63
CA VAL A 143 -3.86 -25.72 -13.63
C VAL A 143 -2.54 -25.71 -12.87
N SER A 144 -1.94 -26.89 -12.71
CA SER A 144 -0.54 -27.01 -12.34
C SER A 144 0.29 -26.27 -13.38
N ARG A 145 1.19 -25.38 -12.94
CA ARG A 145 2.35 -25.03 -13.76
C ARG A 145 3.25 -26.25 -13.93
#